data_AF-A0A7W0ZK59-F1
#
_entry.id   AF-A0A7W0ZK59-F1
#
_cell.length_a   1.000
_cell.length_b   1.000
_cell.length_c   1.000
_cell.angle_alpha   90.00
_cell.angle_beta   90.00
_cell.angle_gamma   90.00
#
_symmetry.space_group_name_H-M   'P 1'
#
loop_
_entity.id
_entity.type
_entity.pdbx_description
1 polymer ?
#
loop_
_entity_poly.entity_id
_entity_poly.type
_entity_poly.pdbx_seq_one_letter_code
_entity_poly.pdbx_strand_id
1 'polypeptide(L)'
;MSREQTEKDTEHAVDDRGTDQQRGHEILKKLRDQGFDASDEKFAVALGRPVEEVQAWMDGSEPVDDDVVMKARGIAKMRGVEIE
;
A
#
# COMPACT_ATOMS: atom_id res chain seq x y z
N MET A 1 -3.10 -4.35 -44.19
CA MET A 1 -3.21 -5.05 -42.90
C MET A 1 -2.48 -4.17 -41.87
N SER A 2 -3.12 -3.10 -41.36
CA SER A 2 -3.84 -3.03 -40.06
C SER A 2 -2.88 -3.33 -38.89
N ARG A 3 -2.22 -2.32 -38.31
CA ARG A 3 -2.58 -1.51 -37.11
C ARG A 3 -2.54 -2.27 -35.77
N GLU A 4 -1.75 -1.70 -34.87
CA GLU A 4 -1.93 -1.53 -33.41
C GLU A 4 -2.01 -2.80 -32.54
N GLN A 5 -1.03 -3.08 -31.65
CA GLN A 5 -0.78 -2.41 -30.35
C GLN A 5 -1.82 -2.83 -29.29
N THR A 6 -1.44 -3.78 -28.42
CA THR A 6 -1.72 -3.86 -26.96
C THR A 6 -1.49 -5.29 -26.48
N GLU A 7 -0.28 -5.56 -25.98
CA GLU A 7 -0.07 -6.56 -24.93
C GLU A 7 0.34 -5.76 -23.68
N LYS A 8 -0.60 -4.96 -23.18
CA LYS A 8 -0.69 -4.56 -21.77
C LYS A 8 -1.78 -5.44 -21.18
N ASP A 9 -1.62 -5.81 -19.91
CA ASP A 9 -2.66 -6.38 -19.03
C ASP A 9 -2.64 -7.88 -18.74
N THR A 10 -1.47 -8.51 -18.60
CA THR A 10 -1.39 -9.77 -17.87
C THR A 10 -0.02 -9.98 -17.24
N GLU A 11 0.23 -9.42 -16.04
CA GLU A 11 1.13 -10.01 -15.03
C GLU A 11 1.20 -9.19 -13.72
N HIS A 12 0.09 -8.62 -13.26
CA HIS A 12 -0.14 -8.55 -11.82
C HIS A 12 -0.98 -9.76 -11.46
N ALA A 13 -0.32 -10.93 -11.53
CA ALA A 13 -0.83 -12.16 -10.94
C ALA A 13 -0.86 -11.95 -9.43
N VAL A 14 -1.96 -11.37 -8.97
CA VAL A 14 -2.41 -11.43 -7.59
C VAL A 14 -2.70 -12.92 -7.33
N ASP A 15 -1.71 -13.67 -6.85
CA ASP A 15 -1.92 -15.06 -6.44
C ASP A 15 -0.90 -15.51 -5.38
N ASP A 16 -1.34 -15.64 -4.12
CA ASP A 16 -1.99 -16.89 -3.65
C ASP A 16 -1.89 -17.05 -2.10
N ARG A 17 -1.30 -16.09 -1.36
CA ARG A 17 -1.39 -16.00 0.14
C ARG A 17 -1.31 -14.60 0.77
N GLY A 18 -1.35 -13.52 0.00
CA GLY A 18 -1.16 -12.14 0.49
C GLY A 18 -2.47 -11.35 0.49
N THR A 19 -2.69 -10.59 1.55
CA THR A 19 -3.75 -9.60 1.77
C THR A 19 -4.44 -9.07 0.50
N ASP A 20 -5.76 -9.13 0.40
CA ASP A 20 -6.48 -8.51 -0.72
C ASP A 20 -6.18 -6.99 -0.78
N GLN A 21 -6.23 -6.40 -1.99
CA GLN A 21 -5.84 -4.99 -2.20
C GLN A 21 -6.61 -4.05 -1.26
N GLN A 22 -7.92 -4.28 -1.11
CA GLN A 22 -8.76 -3.50 -0.20
C GLN A 22 -8.24 -3.58 1.24
N ARG A 23 -7.91 -4.78 1.72
CA ARG A 23 -7.36 -5.02 3.05
C ARG A 23 -5.96 -4.41 3.21
N GLY A 24 -5.15 -4.41 2.16
CA GLY A 24 -3.86 -3.72 2.12
C GLY A 24 -4.03 -2.21 2.34
N HIS A 25 -4.95 -1.58 1.63
CA HIS A 25 -5.31 -0.17 1.81
C HIS A 25 -5.84 0.11 3.23
N GLU A 26 -6.71 -0.76 3.75
CA GLU A 26 -7.25 -0.62 5.11
C GLU A 26 -6.14 -0.67 6.17
N ILE A 27 -5.20 -1.62 6.05
CA ILE A 27 -4.05 -1.76 6.95
C ILE A 27 -3.20 -0.49 6.94
N LEU A 28 -2.86 0.00 5.74
CA LEU A 28 -2.06 1.21 5.59
C LEU A 28 -2.75 2.43 6.19
N LYS A 29 -4.04 2.60 5.89
CA LYS A 29 -4.85 3.71 6.40
C LYS A 29 -4.94 3.68 7.92
N LYS A 30 -5.25 2.52 8.51
CA LYS A 30 -5.35 2.34 9.96
C LYS A 30 -4.02 2.65 10.66
N LEU A 31 -2.91 2.19 10.08
CA LEU A 31 -1.58 2.48 10.60
C LEU A 31 -1.24 3.98 10.49
N ARG A 32 -1.52 4.62 9.36
CA ARG A 32 -1.28 6.04 9.15
C ARG A 32 -2.08 6.89 10.14
N ASP A 33 -3.36 6.59 10.31
CA ASP A 33 -4.24 7.35 11.19
C ASP A 33 -3.84 7.20 12.67
N GLN A 34 -3.56 5.97 13.12
CA GLN A 34 -3.31 5.69 14.54
C GLN A 34 -1.83 5.82 14.94
N GLY A 35 -0.91 5.51 14.03
CA GLY A 35 0.53 5.46 14.29
C GLY A 35 1.30 6.70 13.87
N PHE A 36 0.66 7.59 13.09
CA PHE A 36 1.31 8.73 12.44
C PHE A 36 0.46 10.01 12.43
N ASP A 37 -0.51 10.14 13.34
CA ASP A 37 -1.38 11.33 13.46
C ASP A 37 -2.10 11.69 12.15
N ALA A 38 -2.48 10.67 11.36
CA ALA A 38 -3.05 10.83 10.02
C ALA A 38 -2.17 11.62 9.01
N SER A 39 -0.86 11.77 9.28
CA SER A 39 0.08 12.49 8.42
C SER A 39 0.74 11.56 7.39
N ASP A 40 0.47 11.84 6.11
CA ASP A 40 1.09 11.12 4.99
C ASP A 40 2.62 11.30 4.96
N GLU A 41 3.12 12.50 5.30
CA GLU A 41 4.56 12.78 5.37
C GLU A 41 5.27 11.92 6.42
N LYS A 42 4.73 11.87 7.66
CA LYS A 42 5.32 11.05 8.73
C LYS A 42 5.28 9.56 8.37
N PHE A 43 4.19 9.14 7.73
CA PHE A 43 4.04 7.75 7.33
C PHE A 43 5.00 7.36 6.20
N ALA A 44 5.15 8.23 5.20
CA ALA A 44 6.09 8.08 4.09
C ALA A 44 7.53 7.97 4.59
N VAL A 45 7.93 8.81 5.54
CA VAL A 45 9.26 8.73 6.19
C VAL A 45 9.48 7.38 6.86
N ALA A 46 8.48 6.86 7.57
CA ALA A 46 8.61 5.56 8.25
C ALA A 46 8.61 4.37 7.28
N LEU A 47 7.90 4.47 6.16
CA LEU A 47 7.94 3.47 5.10
C LEU A 47 9.22 3.55 4.25
N GLY A 48 9.90 4.70 4.26
CA GLY A 48 11.02 4.97 3.35
C GLY A 48 10.52 5.05 1.91
N ARG A 49 9.42 5.78 1.70
CA ARG A 49 8.72 5.96 0.42
C ARG A 49 8.46 7.45 0.19
N PRO A 50 8.32 7.90 -1.07
CA PRO A 50 7.82 9.23 -1.38
C PRO A 50 6.42 9.46 -0.82
N VAL A 51 6.09 10.71 -0.52
CA VAL A 51 4.75 11.06 0.01
C VAL A 51 3.67 10.89 -1.06
N GLU A 52 4.02 11.06 -2.33
CA GLU A 52 3.13 10.91 -3.47
C GLU A 52 2.65 9.46 -3.62
N GLU A 53 3.54 8.49 -3.41
CA GLU A 53 3.22 7.05 -3.44
C GLU A 53 2.26 6.70 -2.28
N VAL A 54 2.51 7.26 -1.09
CA VAL A 54 1.59 7.12 0.05
C VAL A 54 0.23 7.74 -0.25
N GLN A 55 0.18 8.93 -0.85
CA GLN A 55 -1.08 9.57 -1.22
C GLN A 55 -1.86 8.73 -2.24
N ALA A 56 -1.16 8.15 -3.23
CA ALA A 56 -1.78 7.29 -4.24
C ALA A 56 -2.38 6.00 -3.66
N TRP A 57 -1.75 5.42 -2.63
CA TRP A 57 -2.36 4.32 -1.88
C TRP A 57 -3.56 4.76 -1.03
N MET A 58 -3.57 6.00 -0.57
CA MET A 58 -4.61 6.47 0.35
C MET A 58 -5.87 6.92 -0.38
N ASP A 59 -5.73 7.43 -1.60
CA ASP A 59 -6.85 7.74 -2.49
C ASP A 59 -7.28 6.54 -3.37
N GLY A 60 -6.47 5.46 -3.39
CA GLY A 60 -6.74 4.24 -4.14
C GLY A 60 -6.45 4.35 -5.64
N SER A 61 -5.69 5.36 -6.05
CA SER A 61 -5.24 5.52 -7.44
C SER A 61 -4.13 4.54 -7.84
N GLU A 62 -3.38 4.02 -6.87
CA GLU A 62 -2.38 2.98 -7.08
C GLU A 62 -2.60 1.75 -6.19
N PRO A 63 -2.31 0.53 -6.69
CA PRO A 63 -2.36 -0.67 -5.89
C PRO A 63 -1.27 -0.66 -4.82
N VAL A 64 -1.51 -1.43 -3.76
CA VAL A 64 -0.57 -1.61 -2.66
C VAL A 64 0.22 -2.90 -2.89
N ASP A 65 1.54 -2.79 -2.84
CA ASP A 65 2.44 -3.94 -2.89
C ASP A 65 2.44 -4.71 -1.55
N ASP A 66 2.51 -6.04 -1.62
CA ASP A 66 2.57 -6.92 -0.43
C ASP A 66 3.76 -6.61 0.49
N ASP A 67 4.90 -6.20 -0.08
CA ASP A 67 6.09 -5.77 0.68
C ASP A 67 5.79 -4.54 1.55
N VAL A 68 4.97 -3.63 1.03
CA VAL A 68 4.53 -2.43 1.74
C VAL A 68 3.60 -2.83 2.89
N VAL A 69 2.67 -3.76 2.66
CA VAL A 69 1.81 -4.32 3.72
C VAL A 69 2.64 -5.03 4.80
N MET A 70 3.64 -5.83 4.41
CA MET A 70 4.52 -6.52 5.34
C MET A 70 5.31 -5.54 6.21
N LYS A 71 5.84 -4.47 5.60
CA LYS A 71 6.53 -3.40 6.33
C LYS A 71 5.59 -2.67 7.28
N ALA A 72 4.37 -2.34 6.84
CA ALA A 72 3.35 -1.71 7.67
C ALA A 72 3.03 -2.56 8.92
N ARG A 73 2.85 -3.89 8.77
CA ARG A 73 2.68 -4.82 9.90
C ARG A 73 3.85 -4.76 10.88
N GLY A 74 5.09 -4.76 10.40
CA GLY A 74 6.28 -4.63 11.25
C GLY A 74 6.30 -3.29 12.02
N ILE A 75 5.98 -2.19 11.34
CA ILE A 75 5.92 -0.85 11.94
C ILE A 75 4.82 -0.75 13.00
N ALA A 76 3.63 -1.28 12.72
CA ALA A 76 2.50 -1.30 13.65
C ALA A 76 2.87 -2.03 14.94
N LYS A 77 3.50 -3.20 14.82
CA LYS A 77 4.00 -3.97 15.98
C LYS A 77 5.00 -3.18 16.81
N MET A 78 5.95 -2.46 16.18
CA MET A 78 6.93 -1.63 16.91
C MET A 78 6.30 -0.43 17.61
N ARG A 79 5.21 0.11 17.06
CA ARG A 79 4.48 1.26 17.62
C ARG A 79 3.36 0.87 18.59
N GLY A 80 3.02 -0.41 18.71
CA GLY A 80 1.88 -0.88 19.51
C GLY A 80 0.52 -0.51 18.92
N VAL A 81 0.43 -0.39 17.59
CA VAL A 81 -0.81 -0.08 16.86
C VAL A 81 -1.46 -1.39 16.40
N GLU A 82 -2.73 -1.58 16.74
CA GLU A 82 -3.53 -2.73 16.29
C GLU A 82 -4.15 -2.43 14.92
N ILE A 83 -3.66 -3.07 13.86
CA ILE A 83 -4.06 -2.79 12.46
C ILE A 83 -4.88 -3.90 11.81
N GLU A 84 -5.08 -5.02 12.50
CA GLU A 84 -5.90 -6.15 12.05
C GLU A 84 -6.99 -6.51 13.05
#